data_AF-D1CBA3-F1
#
_entry.id   AF-D1CBA3-F1
#
_cell.length_a   1.000
_cell.length_b   1.000
_cell.length_c   1.000
_cell.angle_alpha   90.00
_cell.angle_beta   90.00
_cell.angle_gamma   90.00
#
_symmetry.space_group_name_H-M   'P 1'
#
loop_
_entity.id
_entity.type
_entity.pdbx_description
1 polymer ?
#
loop_
_entity_poly.entity_id
_entity_poly.type
_entity_poly.pdbx_seq_one_letter_code
_entity_poly.pdbx_strand_id
1 'polypeptide(L)'
;MYSGLKSEEGYLYLPEFLERDLVLEARHNITERLAQEGLIDPNYPAEEAVAAPGLDLAFKPDLAHDNEPLHRLLYSGKMMEFYESLLGGEVRHFDFTWMRAIAPGRYTKPHGDIVFMGRGTHDLYTAWVPLGDIPIQMEGLMVLEGSHRVGYVREEYTQRDVDSYCENIPEQRERALQGGWVWDGTISDNPGNCATSSEAGG
;
A
#
# COMPACT_ATOMS: atom_id res chain seq x y z
N MET A 1 8.23 18.66 -15.48
CA MET A 1 9.07 17.44 -15.42
C MET A 1 9.12 17.05 -13.95
N TYR A 2 8.47 15.94 -13.58
CA TYR A 2 8.22 15.55 -12.19
C TYR A 2 9.52 15.08 -11.50
N SER A 3 10.25 15.99 -10.85
CA SER A 3 11.53 15.68 -10.21
C SER A 3 11.41 15.25 -8.74
N GLY A 4 10.20 15.23 -8.16
CA GLY A 4 9.98 14.99 -6.73
C GLY A 4 10.26 13.55 -6.25
N LEU A 5 10.00 12.53 -7.07
CA LEU A 5 10.29 11.14 -6.67
C LEU A 5 11.79 10.84 -6.55
N LYS A 6 12.63 11.64 -7.22
CA LYS A 6 14.10 11.62 -7.07
C LYS A 6 14.60 12.78 -6.20
N SER A 7 13.71 13.53 -5.53
CA SER A 7 14.05 14.66 -4.67
C SER A 7 14.42 14.20 -3.25
N GLU A 8 14.64 15.18 -2.37
CA GLU A 8 14.92 14.95 -0.95
C GLU A 8 13.79 14.25 -0.19
N GLU A 9 12.54 14.32 -0.68
CA GLU A 9 11.34 13.95 0.08
C GLU A 9 10.88 12.50 -0.14
N GLY A 10 11.10 11.94 -1.34
CA GLY A 10 10.82 10.52 -1.64
C GLY A 10 9.37 10.19 -1.99
N TYR A 11 8.51 11.21 -2.16
CA TYR A 11 7.13 11.03 -2.60
C TYR A 11 6.68 12.19 -3.50
N LEU A 12 5.51 12.03 -4.13
CA LEU A 12 4.79 13.10 -4.81
C LEU A 12 3.35 13.13 -4.30
N TYR A 13 2.89 14.32 -3.92
CA TYR A 13 1.47 14.55 -3.62
C TYR A 13 0.80 15.24 -4.81
N LEU A 14 -0.19 14.57 -5.40
CA LEU A 14 -0.89 15.02 -6.59
C LEU A 14 -2.39 15.21 -6.28
N PRO A 15 -2.78 16.35 -5.66
CA PRO A 15 -4.18 16.62 -5.34
C PRO A 15 -5.01 16.75 -6.61
N GLU A 16 -6.23 16.22 -6.59
CA GLU A 16 -7.21 16.31 -7.69
C GLU A 16 -6.68 15.80 -9.05
N PHE A 17 -5.69 14.90 -9.03
CA PHE A 17 -5.03 14.43 -10.25
C PHE A 17 -5.90 13.49 -11.09
N LEU A 18 -6.52 12.51 -10.43
CA LEU A 18 -7.45 11.57 -11.05
C LEU A 18 -8.85 12.19 -11.17
N GLU A 19 -9.58 11.80 -12.21
CA GLU A 19 -10.93 12.30 -12.46
C GLU A 19 -11.88 11.85 -11.35
N ARG A 20 -12.54 12.82 -10.69
CA ARG A 20 -13.39 12.55 -9.52
C ARG A 20 -14.50 11.55 -9.82
N ASP A 21 -15.10 11.62 -11.01
CA ASP A 21 -16.17 10.71 -11.40
C ASP A 21 -15.69 9.25 -11.48
N LEU A 22 -14.49 9.01 -12.02
CA LEU A 22 -13.89 7.67 -12.05
C LEU A 22 -13.54 7.15 -10.65
N VAL A 23 -13.07 8.04 -9.77
CA VAL A 23 -12.80 7.70 -8.36
C VAL A 23 -14.10 7.28 -7.65
N LEU A 24 -15.18 8.03 -7.86
CA LEU A 24 -16.47 7.74 -7.23
C LEU A 24 -17.16 6.51 -7.84
N GLU A 25 -16.99 6.25 -9.14
CA GLU A 25 -17.46 5.02 -9.80
C GLU A 25 -16.77 3.79 -9.20
N ALA A 26 -15.44 3.82 -9.06
CA ALA A 26 -14.68 2.76 -8.41
C ALA A 26 -15.07 2.59 -6.93
N ARG A 27 -15.24 3.70 -6.19
CA ARG A 27 -15.72 3.68 -4.80
C ARG A 27 -17.06 2.98 -4.69
N HIS A 28 -18.05 3.41 -5.47
CA HIS A 28 -19.40 2.85 -5.43
C HIS A 28 -19.38 1.34 -5.72
N ASN A 29 -18.62 0.89 -6.73
CA ASN A 29 -18.48 -0.54 -7.01
C ASN A 29 -17.89 -1.32 -5.82
N ILE A 30 -16.84 -0.78 -5.20
CA ILE A 30 -16.19 -1.39 -4.04
C ILE A 30 -17.14 -1.45 -2.83
N THR A 31 -17.82 -0.36 -2.52
CA THR A 31 -18.72 -0.29 -1.35
C THR A 31 -19.94 -1.17 -1.52
N GLU A 32 -20.49 -1.29 -2.73
CA GLU A 32 -21.57 -2.23 -3.04
C GLU A 32 -21.15 -3.68 -2.80
N ARG A 33 -19.96 -4.09 -3.27
CA ARG A 33 -19.42 -5.43 -3.01
C ARG A 33 -19.24 -5.69 -1.50
N LEU A 34 -18.69 -4.71 -0.77
CA LEU A 34 -18.55 -4.81 0.68
C LEU A 34 -19.92 -4.94 1.39
N ALA A 35 -20.92 -4.18 0.95
CA ALA A 35 -22.27 -4.25 1.51
C ALA A 35 -22.94 -5.61 1.24
N GLN A 36 -22.77 -6.16 0.03
CA GLN A 36 -23.28 -7.48 -0.34
C GLN A 36 -22.68 -8.60 0.51
N GLU A 37 -21.44 -8.43 0.97
CA GLU A 37 -20.77 -9.35 1.90
C GLU A 37 -21.10 -9.09 3.39
N GLY A 38 -21.93 -8.07 3.69
CA GLY A 38 -22.29 -7.70 5.06
C GLY A 38 -21.18 -7.01 5.85
N LEU A 39 -20.19 -6.43 5.14
CA LEU A 39 -19.04 -5.75 5.74
C LEU A 39 -19.31 -4.25 5.99
N ILE A 40 -20.40 -3.72 5.45
CA ILE A 40 -20.90 -2.37 5.71
C ILE A 40 -22.08 -2.43 6.69
N ASP A 41 -22.16 -1.48 7.60
CA ASP A 41 -23.31 -1.30 8.49
C ASP A 41 -24.56 -0.94 7.66
N PRO A 42 -25.62 -1.78 7.68
CA PRO A 42 -26.81 -1.57 6.84
C PRO A 42 -27.65 -0.36 7.25
N ASN A 43 -27.33 0.31 8.36
CA ASN A 43 -28.00 1.55 8.77
C ASN A 43 -27.48 2.78 8.01
N TYR A 44 -26.41 2.64 7.22
CA TYR A 44 -25.80 3.72 6.45
C TYR A 44 -25.81 3.37 4.95
N PRO A 45 -25.83 4.38 4.06
CA PRO A 45 -25.57 4.16 2.64
C PRO A 45 -24.22 3.46 2.42
N ALA A 46 -24.14 2.56 1.44
CA ALA A 46 -22.93 1.80 1.16
C ALA A 46 -21.73 2.73 0.89
N GLU A 47 -21.97 3.82 0.18
CA GLU A 47 -20.99 4.82 -0.21
C GLU A 47 -20.30 5.51 0.97
N GLU A 48 -20.92 5.54 2.16
CA GLU A 48 -20.30 6.08 3.37
C GLU A 48 -19.23 5.13 3.93
N ALA A 49 -19.21 3.87 3.49
CA ALA A 49 -18.23 2.85 3.86
C ALA A 49 -18.11 2.64 5.38
N VAL A 50 -19.22 2.80 6.12
CA VAL A 50 -19.26 2.57 7.57
C VAL A 50 -19.12 1.08 7.84
N ALA A 51 -18.05 0.68 8.52
CA ALA A 51 -17.79 -0.73 8.83
C ALA A 51 -18.91 -1.35 9.68
N ALA A 52 -19.28 -2.59 9.38
CA ALA A 52 -20.23 -3.34 10.20
C ALA A 52 -19.73 -3.44 11.66
N PRO A 53 -20.64 -3.45 12.67
CA PRO A 53 -20.24 -3.51 14.08
C PRO A 53 -19.36 -4.72 14.40
N GLY A 54 -18.19 -4.47 15.00
CA GLY A 54 -17.24 -5.52 15.36
C GLY A 54 -16.45 -6.11 14.20
N LEU A 55 -16.54 -5.52 13.00
CA LEU A 55 -15.75 -5.95 11.85
C LEU A 55 -14.25 -5.83 12.15
N ASP A 56 -13.54 -6.89 11.82
CA ASP A 56 -12.10 -6.99 11.99
C ASP A 56 -11.43 -7.27 10.64
N LEU A 57 -11.25 -6.22 9.82
CA LEU A 57 -10.75 -6.29 8.46
C LEU A 57 -9.67 -5.24 8.23
N ALA A 58 -8.59 -5.60 7.50
CA ALA A 58 -7.51 -4.66 7.16
C ALA A 58 -7.02 -4.80 5.70
N PHE A 59 -7.34 -5.91 5.04
CA PHE A 59 -6.84 -6.25 3.72
C PHE A 59 -7.88 -7.10 3.00
N LYS A 60 -8.23 -6.73 1.76
CA LYS A 60 -9.27 -7.41 0.97
C LYS A 60 -8.95 -7.32 -0.53
N PRO A 61 -7.86 -7.98 -0.98
CA PRO A 61 -7.35 -7.86 -2.36
C PRO A 61 -8.33 -8.38 -3.41
N ASP A 62 -9.22 -9.31 -3.03
CA ASP A 62 -10.26 -9.88 -3.88
C ASP A 62 -11.25 -8.83 -4.40
N LEU A 63 -11.40 -7.69 -3.72
CA LEU A 63 -12.19 -6.56 -4.23
C LEU A 63 -11.66 -5.99 -5.54
N ALA A 64 -10.36 -6.15 -5.82
CA ALA A 64 -9.77 -5.72 -7.07
C ALA A 64 -9.99 -6.72 -8.20
N HIS A 65 -10.30 -7.99 -7.89
CA HIS A 65 -10.52 -8.99 -8.93
C HIS A 65 -11.80 -8.67 -9.72
N ASP A 66 -11.71 -8.80 -11.04
CA ASP A 66 -12.82 -8.55 -11.98
C ASP A 66 -13.54 -7.21 -11.70
N ASN A 67 -12.77 -6.17 -11.40
CA ASN A 67 -13.28 -4.84 -11.04
C ASN A 67 -12.93 -3.81 -12.11
N GLU A 68 -13.73 -3.79 -13.18
CA GLU A 68 -13.48 -2.91 -14.33
C GLU A 68 -13.44 -1.42 -13.96
N PRO A 69 -14.34 -0.86 -13.14
CA PRO A 69 -14.24 0.54 -12.71
C PRO A 69 -12.92 0.86 -12.01
N LEU A 70 -12.46 -0.03 -11.12
CA LEU A 70 -11.17 0.12 -10.45
C LEU A 70 -10.00 0.01 -11.42
N HIS A 71 -10.02 -0.99 -12.31
CA HIS A 71 -8.96 -1.18 -13.30
C HIS A 71 -8.86 -0.01 -14.28
N ARG A 72 -10.01 0.55 -14.69
CA ARG A 72 -10.05 1.75 -15.51
C ARG A 72 -9.37 2.93 -14.81
N LEU A 73 -9.64 3.12 -13.51
CA LEU A 73 -9.04 4.17 -12.70
C LEU A 73 -7.51 4.00 -12.53
N LEU A 74 -7.04 2.77 -12.27
CA LEU A 74 -5.65 2.50 -11.88
C LEU A 74 -4.71 2.15 -13.05
N TYR A 75 -5.21 1.48 -14.07
CA TYR A 75 -4.40 0.82 -15.11
C TYR A 75 -4.64 1.38 -16.51
N SER A 76 -5.23 2.58 -16.60
CA SER A 76 -5.43 3.28 -17.87
C SER A 76 -5.34 4.79 -17.71
N GLY A 77 -5.33 5.50 -18.84
CA GLY A 77 -5.39 6.97 -18.89
C GLY A 77 -4.33 7.67 -18.05
N LYS A 78 -4.74 8.69 -17.30
CA LYS A 78 -3.86 9.61 -16.55
C LYS A 78 -2.85 8.91 -15.63
N MET A 79 -3.22 7.79 -15.02
CA MET A 79 -2.31 7.06 -14.12
C MET A 79 -1.13 6.48 -14.90
N MET A 80 -1.42 5.77 -15.99
CA MET A 80 -0.38 5.15 -16.81
C MET A 80 0.45 6.21 -17.54
N GLU A 81 -0.21 7.21 -18.13
CA GLU A 81 0.45 8.35 -18.80
C GLU A 81 1.40 9.11 -17.86
N PHE A 82 1.02 9.26 -16.58
CA PHE A 82 1.88 9.87 -15.57
C PHE A 82 3.17 9.07 -15.37
N TYR A 83 3.06 7.75 -15.18
CA TYR A 83 4.23 6.91 -14.98
C TYR A 83 5.10 6.81 -16.24
N GLU A 84 4.51 6.74 -17.43
CA GLU A 84 5.24 6.80 -18.70
C GLU A 84 6.04 8.10 -18.81
N SER A 85 5.43 9.23 -18.48
CA SER A 85 6.12 10.53 -18.47
C SER A 85 7.18 10.63 -17.38
N LEU A 86 6.94 10.06 -16.21
CA LEU A 86 7.85 10.11 -15.06
C LEU A 86 9.10 9.25 -15.30
N LEU A 87 8.91 8.04 -15.85
CA LEU A 87 9.96 7.05 -16.06
C LEU A 87 10.62 7.17 -17.43
N GLY A 88 9.98 7.88 -18.37
CA GLY A 88 10.54 8.20 -19.69
C GLY A 88 10.45 7.06 -20.71
N GLY A 89 9.44 6.19 -20.59
CA GLY A 89 9.26 5.03 -21.46
C GLY A 89 8.01 4.22 -21.12
N GLU A 90 7.89 3.04 -21.72
CA GLU A 90 6.82 2.09 -21.40
C GLU A 90 6.90 1.65 -19.93
N VAL A 91 5.75 1.54 -19.29
CA VAL A 91 5.64 1.15 -17.88
C VAL A 91 4.68 -0.03 -17.73
N ARG A 92 4.88 -0.81 -16.68
CA ARG A 92 4.03 -1.95 -16.35
C ARG A 92 3.63 -1.90 -14.89
N HIS A 93 2.35 -2.09 -14.62
CA HIS A 93 1.83 -2.28 -13.27
C HIS A 93 1.90 -3.76 -12.87
N PHE A 94 1.80 -4.05 -11.57
CA PHE A 94 1.62 -5.43 -11.11
C PHE A 94 0.24 -5.95 -11.49
N ASP A 95 0.16 -7.25 -11.79
CA ASP A 95 -1.13 -7.92 -12.00
C ASP A 95 -1.94 -8.02 -10.69
N PHE A 96 -1.31 -7.75 -9.55
CA PHE A 96 -1.92 -7.74 -8.22
C PHE A 96 -2.15 -6.31 -7.71
N THR A 97 -3.34 -6.07 -7.16
CA THR A 97 -3.70 -4.79 -6.51
C THR A 97 -3.81 -4.97 -5.01
N TRP A 98 -3.01 -4.25 -4.23
CA TRP A 98 -3.07 -4.29 -2.77
C TRP A 98 -4.25 -3.48 -2.22
N MET A 99 -5.46 -4.01 -2.42
CA MET A 99 -6.69 -3.34 -1.96
C MET A 99 -6.86 -3.43 -0.44
N ARG A 100 -7.05 -2.27 0.18
CA ARG A 100 -7.26 -2.12 1.63
C ARG A 100 -8.67 -1.61 1.91
N ALA A 101 -9.48 -2.45 2.54
CA ALA A 101 -10.68 -2.06 3.26
C ALA A 101 -10.38 -2.25 4.75
N ILE A 102 -10.25 -1.14 5.47
CA ILE A 102 -9.72 -1.15 6.84
C ILE A 102 -10.83 -0.76 7.82
N ALA A 103 -11.13 -1.67 8.75
CA ALA A 103 -12.05 -1.44 9.85
C ALA A 103 -11.40 -0.57 10.94
N PRO A 104 -12.19 0.16 11.75
CA PRO A 104 -11.68 0.99 12.83
C PRO A 104 -10.71 0.23 13.77
N GLY A 105 -9.61 0.87 14.15
CA GLY A 105 -8.61 0.30 15.07
C GLY A 105 -7.56 -0.59 14.40
N ARG A 106 -7.61 -0.78 13.07
CA ARG A 106 -6.56 -1.44 12.30
C ARG A 106 -5.68 -0.43 11.56
N TYR A 107 -4.39 -0.75 11.46
CA TYR A 107 -3.40 0.04 10.73
C TYR A 107 -2.28 -0.87 10.21
N THR A 108 -1.46 -0.34 9.31
CA THR A 108 -0.24 -1.02 8.86
C THR A 108 0.96 -0.39 9.54
N LYS A 109 1.88 -1.20 10.08
CA LYS A 109 3.09 -0.72 10.71
C LYS A 109 4.03 -0.07 9.68
N PRO A 110 4.96 0.81 10.11
CA PRO A 110 5.97 1.40 9.23
C PRO A 110 6.76 0.33 8.44
N HIS A 111 6.76 0.46 7.12
CA HIS A 111 7.49 -0.40 6.18
C HIS A 111 7.76 0.36 4.87
N GLY A 112 8.56 -0.23 3.99
CA GLY A 112 8.68 0.15 2.59
C GLY A 112 8.37 -1.04 1.68
N ASP A 113 7.76 -0.79 0.53
CA ASP A 113 7.15 -1.86 -0.29
C ASP A 113 8.16 -2.80 -0.96
N ILE A 114 9.41 -2.34 -1.14
CA ILE A 114 10.44 -3.09 -1.87
C ILE A 114 10.72 -4.48 -1.31
N VAL A 115 10.54 -4.69 -0.01
CA VAL A 115 10.83 -6.00 0.62
C VAL A 115 9.75 -7.04 0.36
N PHE A 116 8.57 -6.60 -0.11
CA PHE A 116 7.47 -7.43 -0.55
C PHE A 116 7.45 -7.59 -2.08
N MET A 117 7.91 -6.57 -2.80
CA MET A 117 7.70 -6.43 -4.25
C MET A 117 9.00 -6.22 -5.06
N GLY A 118 10.17 -6.45 -4.46
CA GLY A 118 11.48 -6.13 -5.06
C GLY A 118 12.10 -7.21 -5.94
N ARG A 119 11.41 -8.34 -6.15
CA ARG A 119 11.91 -9.40 -7.03
C ARG A 119 11.86 -8.93 -8.48
N GLY A 120 13.01 -8.99 -9.16
CA GLY A 120 13.15 -8.66 -10.58
C GLY A 120 13.66 -7.25 -10.84
N THR A 121 13.15 -6.23 -10.13
CA THR A 121 13.65 -4.86 -10.24
C THR A 121 13.51 -4.09 -8.92
N HIS A 122 14.43 -3.16 -8.69
CA HIS A 122 14.35 -2.19 -7.60
C HIS A 122 13.84 -0.82 -8.07
N ASP A 123 13.58 -0.65 -9.37
CA ASP A 123 12.87 0.50 -9.92
C ASP A 123 11.36 0.36 -9.68
N LEU A 124 11.00 0.28 -8.40
CA LEU A 124 9.65 0.09 -7.90
C LEU A 124 9.05 1.43 -7.47
N TYR A 125 7.82 1.70 -7.90
CA TYR A 125 7.06 2.88 -7.51
C TYR A 125 5.67 2.46 -7.08
N THR A 126 5.19 3.06 -5.98
CA THR A 126 3.86 2.81 -5.44
C THR A 126 2.95 4.01 -5.68
N ALA A 127 1.76 3.76 -6.23
CA ALA A 127 0.67 4.71 -6.22
C ALA A 127 -0.29 4.35 -5.07
N TRP A 128 -0.48 5.27 -4.13
CA TRP A 128 -1.54 5.16 -3.14
C TRP A 128 -2.72 6.03 -3.56
N VAL A 129 -3.84 5.39 -3.87
CA VAL A 129 -5.02 6.07 -4.43
C VAL A 129 -6.19 5.95 -3.45
N PRO A 130 -6.63 7.05 -2.82
CA PRO A 130 -7.82 7.02 -1.99
C PRO A 130 -9.07 6.96 -2.87
N LEU A 131 -9.98 6.03 -2.58
CA LEU A 131 -11.26 5.90 -3.28
C LEU A 131 -12.33 6.81 -2.65
N GLY A 132 -12.02 8.09 -2.50
CA GLY A 132 -12.86 9.08 -1.84
C GLY A 132 -12.08 10.00 -0.90
N ASP A 133 -12.77 11.00 -0.36
CA ASP A 133 -12.16 11.96 0.55
C ASP A 133 -11.87 11.27 1.90
N ILE A 134 -10.66 11.45 2.44
CA ILE A 134 -10.22 10.83 3.69
C ILE A 134 -10.13 11.92 4.76
N PRO A 135 -11.00 11.91 5.79
CA PRO A 135 -10.92 12.88 6.86
C PRO A 135 -9.66 12.62 7.70
N ILE A 136 -9.11 13.68 8.29
CA ILE A 136 -7.86 13.60 9.07
C ILE A 136 -7.95 12.58 10.23
N GLN A 137 -9.14 12.41 10.80
CA GLN A 137 -9.42 11.47 11.88
C GLN A 137 -9.38 9.98 11.45
N MET A 138 -9.46 9.71 10.14
CA MET A 138 -9.37 8.35 9.60
C MET A 138 -7.92 7.92 9.38
N GLU A 139 -6.95 8.82 9.60
CA GLU A 139 -5.50 8.54 9.56
C GLU A 139 -5.09 7.68 8.36
N GLY A 140 -5.14 8.27 7.15
CA GLY A 140 -4.86 7.59 5.88
C GLY A 140 -3.40 7.14 5.72
N LEU A 141 -2.72 7.61 4.68
CA LEU A 141 -1.31 7.30 4.48
C LEU A 141 -0.43 8.31 5.25
N MET A 142 0.52 7.80 6.02
CA MET A 142 1.62 8.57 6.58
C MET A 142 2.93 8.20 5.87
N VAL A 143 3.69 9.20 5.45
CA VAL A 143 5.00 9.02 4.81
C VAL A 143 6.05 9.73 5.67
N LEU A 144 7.15 9.04 5.99
CA LEU A 144 8.30 9.67 6.61
C LEU A 144 9.18 10.28 5.51
N GLU A 145 9.10 11.60 5.36
CA GLU A 145 9.81 12.35 4.32
C GLU A 145 11.32 12.08 4.38
N GLY A 146 11.93 11.81 3.22
CA GLY A 146 13.37 11.54 3.10
C GLY A 146 13.84 10.19 3.65
N SER A 147 12.92 9.34 4.15
CA SER A 147 13.28 8.02 4.71
C SER A 147 13.96 7.09 3.70
N HIS A 148 13.72 7.24 2.40
CA HIS A 148 14.40 6.52 1.32
C HIS A 148 15.91 6.79 1.26
N ARG A 149 16.41 7.83 1.95
CA ARG A 149 17.83 8.21 2.00
C ARG A 149 18.51 7.79 3.30
N VAL A 150 17.77 7.32 4.29
CA VAL A 150 18.33 6.83 5.55
C VAL A 150 19.23 5.63 5.26
N GLY A 151 20.46 5.64 5.78
CA GLY A 151 21.49 4.64 5.49
C GLY A 151 20.99 3.21 5.67
N TYR A 152 20.42 2.90 6.85
CA TYR A 152 19.82 1.60 7.14
C TYR A 152 18.73 1.20 6.13
N VAL A 153 17.84 2.13 5.77
CA VAL A 153 16.75 1.84 4.80
C VAL A 153 17.33 1.48 3.44
N ARG A 154 18.27 2.29 2.95
CA ARG A 154 18.85 2.16 1.61
C ARG A 154 19.82 0.98 1.48
N GLU A 155 20.58 0.69 2.52
CA GLU A 155 21.73 -0.23 2.45
C GLU A 155 21.39 -1.62 2.99
N GLU A 156 20.44 -1.73 3.92
CA GLU A 156 20.10 -2.99 4.57
C GLU A 156 18.65 -3.38 4.33
N TYR A 157 17.69 -2.52 4.68
CA TYR A 157 16.26 -2.86 4.61
C TYR A 157 15.84 -3.24 3.19
N THR A 158 16.21 -2.44 2.18
CA THR A 158 15.81 -2.70 0.78
C THR A 158 16.42 -3.96 0.19
N GLN A 159 17.45 -4.54 0.83
CA GLN A 159 18.08 -5.78 0.38
C GLN A 159 17.38 -7.03 0.92
N ARG A 160 16.39 -6.86 1.80
CA ARG A 160 15.65 -7.96 2.41
C ARG A 160 14.44 -8.33 1.56
N ASP A 161 14.04 -9.59 1.69
CA ASP A 161 12.85 -10.16 1.08
C ASP A 161 12.08 -10.90 2.18
N VAL A 162 10.79 -10.57 2.37
CA VAL A 162 9.98 -11.13 3.47
C VAL A 162 9.76 -12.64 3.37
N ASP A 163 9.87 -13.23 2.17
CA ASP A 163 9.78 -14.68 2.02
C ASP A 163 11.15 -15.37 2.18
N SER A 164 12.23 -14.64 2.46
CA SER A 164 13.52 -15.27 2.75
C SER A 164 13.53 -15.87 4.16
N TYR A 165 13.96 -17.12 4.25
CA TYR A 165 14.12 -17.85 5.51
C TYR A 165 15.33 -18.79 5.48
N CYS A 166 15.82 -19.19 6.65
CA CYS A 166 16.91 -20.17 6.75
C CYS A 166 16.34 -21.60 6.79
N GLU A 167 16.61 -22.40 5.75
CA GLU A 167 16.16 -23.79 5.69
C GLU A 167 16.76 -24.68 6.80
N ASN A 168 17.94 -24.30 7.31
CA ASN A 168 18.64 -25.01 8.37
C ASN A 168 18.11 -24.68 9.78
N ILE A 169 17.16 -23.74 9.90
CA ILE A 169 16.45 -23.44 11.15
C ILE A 169 15.05 -24.06 11.05
N PRO A 170 14.79 -25.19 11.74
CA PRO A 170 13.54 -25.95 11.58
C PRO A 170 12.27 -25.10 11.76
N GLU A 171 12.28 -24.20 12.75
CA GLU A 171 11.12 -23.34 13.07
C GLU A 171 10.81 -22.36 11.93
N GLN A 172 11.85 -21.79 11.30
CA GLN A 172 11.68 -20.88 10.17
C GLN A 172 11.16 -21.61 8.94
N ARG A 173 11.73 -22.79 8.65
CA ARG A 173 11.28 -23.65 7.56
C ARG A 173 9.82 -24.07 7.75
N GLU A 174 9.44 -24.50 8.94
CA GLU A 174 8.06 -24.91 9.24
C GLU A 174 7.09 -23.75 9.05
N ARG A 175 7.43 -22.56 9.57
CA ARG A 175 6.60 -21.36 9.40
C ARG A 175 6.43 -20.98 7.93
N ALA A 176 7.50 -21.00 7.14
CA ALA A 176 7.44 -20.71 5.71
C ALA A 176 6.58 -21.73 4.94
N LEU A 177 6.67 -23.03 5.27
CA LEU A 177 5.83 -24.07 4.66
C LEU A 177 4.34 -23.93 4.99
N GLN A 178 4.01 -23.25 6.08
CA GLN A 178 2.64 -22.90 6.45
C GLN A 178 2.19 -21.56 5.84
N GLY A 179 3.00 -20.95 4.95
CA GLY A 179 2.72 -19.67 4.32
C GLY A 179 2.97 -18.46 5.25
N GLY A 180 3.68 -18.66 6.36
CA GLY A 180 4.01 -17.60 7.30
C GLY A 180 5.38 -16.98 7.04
N TRP A 181 5.52 -15.68 7.30
CA TRP A 181 6.79 -14.98 7.24
C TRP A 181 7.57 -15.03 8.55
N VAL A 182 8.89 -15.16 8.47
CA VAL A 182 9.79 -15.01 9.63
C VAL A 182 9.86 -13.55 10.08
N TRP A 183 9.76 -12.63 9.13
CA TRP A 183 9.73 -11.18 9.34
C TRP A 183 8.63 -10.56 8.47
N ASP A 184 7.83 -9.68 9.05
CA ASP A 184 6.63 -9.11 8.40
C ASP A 184 6.90 -7.83 7.60
N GLY A 185 8.17 -7.51 7.35
CA GLY A 185 8.59 -6.31 6.64
C GLY A 185 8.58 -5.03 7.48
N THR A 186 8.19 -5.10 8.76
CA THR A 186 8.14 -3.92 9.64
C THR A 186 9.54 -3.35 9.89
N ILE A 187 9.69 -2.03 9.75
CA ILE A 187 10.89 -1.25 10.11
C ILE A 187 10.92 -0.95 11.61
N SER A 188 9.78 -0.58 12.19
CA SER A 188 9.65 -0.33 13.63
C SER A 188 8.23 -0.61 14.12
N ASP A 189 8.11 -1.16 15.32
CA ASP A 189 6.82 -1.29 16.01
C ASP A 189 6.26 0.06 16.49
N ASN A 190 7.12 1.09 16.58
CA ASN A 190 6.72 2.43 16.97
C ASN A 190 7.09 3.43 15.86
N PRO A 191 6.10 4.03 15.17
CA PRO A 191 6.34 5.03 14.13
C PRO A 191 7.23 6.20 14.57
N GLY A 192 7.15 6.60 15.84
CA GLY A 192 7.98 7.69 16.39
C GLY A 192 9.48 7.38 16.42
N ASN A 193 9.85 6.10 16.38
CA ASN A 193 11.25 5.66 16.42
C ASN A 193 11.86 5.53 15.00
N CYS A 194 11.08 5.67 13.93
CA CYS A 194 11.58 5.56 12.56
C CYS A 194 12.54 6.70 12.18
N ALA A 195 12.51 7.83 12.89
CA ALA A 195 13.38 8.98 12.66
C ALA A 195 14.71 8.91 13.44
N THR A 196 14.85 8.01 14.42
CA THR A 196 15.99 7.98 15.37
C THR A 196 16.90 6.77 15.18
N SER A 197 16.64 5.89 14.21
CA SER A 197 17.40 4.65 13.97
C SER A 197 18.77 4.89 13.29
N SER A 198 19.44 6.02 13.56
CA SER A 198 20.87 6.18 13.33
C SER A 198 21.73 5.50 14.41
N GLU A 199 21.13 4.99 15.48
CA GLU A 199 21.84 4.35 16.60
C GLU A 199 21.25 2.98 16.95
N ALA A 200 21.54 1.96 16.14
CA ALA A 200 21.39 0.57 16.55
C ALA A 200 22.48 -0.28 15.90
N GLY A 201 23.73 -0.01 16.29
CA GLY A 201 24.88 -0.85 16.02
C GLY A 201 25.76 -0.92 17.27
N GLY A 202 25.56 -1.96 18.07
CA GLY A 202 26.33 -2.32 19.25
C GLY A 202 26.12 -3.79 19.60
#